data_AF-A0A0K9H0I5-F1
#
_entry.id   AF-A0A0K9H0I5-F1
#
_cell.length_a   1.000
_cell.length_b   1.000
_cell.length_c   1.000
_cell.angle_alpha   90.00
_cell.angle_beta   90.00
_cell.angle_gamma   90.00
#
_symmetry.space_group_name_H-M   'P 1'
#
loop_
_entity.id
_entity.type
_entity.pdbx_description
1 polymer ?
#
loop_
_entity_poly.entity_id
_entity_poly.type
_entity_poly.pdbx_seq_one_letter_code
_entity_poly.pdbx_strand_id
1 'polypeptide(L)'
;MALKSIKGNKARAFLTMLGIIIGVSSVIVMVAIGQGSTKAVQDQIGSLGTNVLTVSITGSDVTFKEDEANQIQEVNGVEAIAPTISGRVTVKNGQTNVYVSMIGTTSSYLNVRNLQLQSGRFIADLDHENHSKVAVLGADTAKNLFGLGDPVGESIQVNGTSYKVVGVLESVGSSLGTSGDSTIIVPLSTGQRLASTTDIESVYVKVENENIITFTSRLIEQRMSTIVGAADNYSVSSQKDLMEAASSVNKTMTFMLGGSAAISLIVGGIGIMNIMLVSVSERTKEIGIRKAIGAKRGNILLQFLIESVVLSALGGLIGVGIGVISAQIFTLATGTTIAYSVPVMLVSFAFSLVVGVIFGVFPANKASKLDPIQALRYE
;
A
#
# COMPACT_ATOMS: atom_id res chain seq x y z
N MET A 1 34.28 20.36 -21.21
CA MET A 1 35.16 19.21 -21.54
C MET A 1 34.53 17.87 -21.17
N ALA A 2 33.89 17.71 -20.00
CA ALA A 2 33.23 16.45 -19.58
C ALA A 2 32.27 15.87 -20.64
N LEU A 3 31.36 16.67 -21.20
CA LEU A 3 30.45 16.25 -22.28
C LEU A 3 31.15 15.76 -23.56
N LYS A 4 32.37 16.26 -23.85
CA LYS A 4 33.16 15.88 -25.04
C LYS A 4 33.92 14.56 -24.80
N SER A 5 34.35 14.32 -23.56
CA SER A 5 34.99 13.07 -23.09
C SER A 5 33.99 11.90 -23.12
N ILE A 6 32.75 12.13 -22.64
CA ILE A 6 31.66 11.13 -22.67
C ILE A 6 31.30 10.71 -24.11
N LYS A 7 31.37 11.63 -25.09
CA LYS A 7 31.11 11.33 -26.50
C LYS A 7 32.15 10.40 -27.14
N GLY A 8 33.36 10.31 -26.60
CA GLY A 8 34.45 9.49 -27.14
C GLY A 8 34.24 7.99 -26.92
N ASN A 9 33.65 7.59 -25.78
CA ASN A 9 33.42 6.18 -25.41
C ASN A 9 31.98 5.94 -24.95
N LYS A 10 31.03 6.08 -25.88
CA LYS A 10 29.58 6.01 -25.63
C LYS A 10 29.12 4.73 -24.94
N ALA A 11 29.64 3.57 -25.37
CA ALA A 11 29.28 2.27 -24.79
C ALA A 11 29.69 2.17 -23.32
N ARG A 12 30.91 2.64 -23.00
CA ARG A 12 31.44 2.63 -21.64
C ARG A 12 30.63 3.56 -20.73
N ALA A 13 30.37 4.78 -21.18
CA ALA A 13 29.57 5.75 -20.43
C ALA A 13 28.14 5.24 -20.19
N PHE A 14 27.51 4.60 -21.18
CA PHE A 14 26.19 4.00 -21.03
C PHE A 14 26.20 2.88 -19.99
N LEU A 15 27.16 1.96 -20.06
CA LEU A 15 27.31 0.86 -19.09
C LEU A 15 27.57 1.37 -17.66
N THR A 16 28.29 2.49 -17.51
CA THR A 16 28.49 3.13 -16.19
C THR A 16 27.18 3.68 -15.63
N MET A 17 26.42 4.38 -16.47
CA MET A 17 25.17 5.01 -16.07
C MET A 17 24.10 3.96 -15.79
N LEU A 18 24.17 2.78 -16.41
CA LEU A 18 23.16 1.72 -16.29
C LEU A 18 22.91 1.31 -14.83
N GLY A 19 23.97 1.14 -14.01
CA GLY A 19 23.82 0.80 -12.61
C GLY A 19 23.08 1.88 -11.79
N ILE A 20 23.35 3.16 -12.09
CA ILE A 20 22.67 4.29 -11.46
C ILE A 20 21.23 4.40 -11.96
N ILE A 21 21.01 4.22 -13.26
CA ILE A 21 19.68 4.26 -13.89
C ILE A 21 18.79 3.18 -13.26
N ILE A 22 19.28 1.94 -13.18
CA ILE A 22 18.54 0.82 -12.57
C ILE A 22 18.30 1.10 -11.09
N GLY A 23 19.32 1.54 -10.34
CA GLY A 23 19.18 1.85 -8.91
C GLY A 23 18.19 2.97 -8.60
N VAL A 24 18.21 4.07 -9.36
CA VAL A 24 17.29 5.21 -9.15
C VAL A 24 15.88 4.86 -9.63
N SER A 25 15.74 4.21 -10.79
CA SER A 25 14.43 3.82 -11.32
C SER A 25 13.73 2.82 -10.40
N SER A 26 14.45 1.86 -9.82
CA SER A 26 13.87 0.88 -8.91
C SER A 26 13.32 1.53 -7.64
N VAL A 27 14.06 2.46 -7.01
CA VAL A 27 13.55 3.19 -5.83
C VAL A 27 12.24 3.90 -6.15
N ILE A 28 12.19 4.60 -7.29
CA ILE A 28 11.03 5.40 -7.66
C ILE A 28 9.82 4.51 -7.88
N VAL A 29 9.96 3.41 -8.64
CA VAL A 29 8.87 2.45 -8.86
C VAL A 29 8.39 1.86 -7.54
N MET A 30 9.33 1.40 -6.70
CA MET A 30 9.00 0.73 -5.44
C MET A 30 8.27 1.65 -4.46
N VAL A 31 8.76 2.88 -4.29
CA VAL A 31 8.12 3.85 -3.38
C VAL A 31 6.79 4.34 -3.94
N ALA A 32 6.71 4.54 -5.26
CA ALA A 32 5.45 4.97 -5.88
C ALA A 32 4.35 3.91 -5.71
N ILE A 33 4.69 2.62 -5.86
CA ILE A 33 3.77 1.51 -5.57
C ILE A 33 3.40 1.50 -4.08
N GLY A 34 4.37 1.57 -3.16
CA GLY A 34 4.08 1.54 -1.72
C GLY A 34 3.18 2.69 -1.26
N GLN A 35 3.42 3.90 -1.74
CA GLN A 35 2.57 5.06 -1.44
C GLN A 35 1.20 4.98 -2.12
N GLY A 36 1.15 4.42 -3.34
CA GLY A 36 -0.10 4.10 -4.02
C GLY A 36 -0.97 3.14 -3.22
N SER A 37 -0.36 2.08 -2.69
CA SER A 37 -1.02 1.13 -1.79
C SER A 37 -1.49 1.79 -0.49
N THR A 38 -0.66 2.61 0.17
CA THR A 38 -1.10 3.36 1.37
C THR A 38 -2.30 4.24 1.06
N LYS A 39 -2.27 4.95 -0.07
CA LYS A 39 -3.36 5.84 -0.48
C LYS A 39 -4.63 5.05 -0.80
N ALA A 40 -4.52 3.92 -1.51
CA ALA A 40 -5.66 3.03 -1.77
C ALA A 40 -6.30 2.53 -0.47
N VAL A 41 -5.48 2.11 0.49
CA VAL A 41 -5.96 1.72 1.83
C VAL A 41 -6.62 2.90 2.51
N GLN A 42 -6.02 4.09 2.50
CA GLN A 42 -6.60 5.29 3.11
C GLN A 42 -7.94 5.69 2.49
N ASP A 43 -8.06 5.65 1.17
CA ASP A 43 -9.30 5.98 0.45
C ASP A 43 -10.40 4.93 0.75
N GLN A 44 -10.04 3.65 0.82
CA GLN A 44 -10.95 2.55 1.20
C GLN A 44 -11.40 2.63 2.66
N ILE A 45 -10.50 3.12 3.53
CA ILE A 45 -10.76 3.28 4.95
C ILE A 45 -11.60 4.53 5.22
N GLY A 46 -11.32 5.65 4.53
CA GLY A 46 -11.99 6.92 4.71
C GLY A 46 -13.49 6.88 4.36
N SER A 47 -13.91 5.97 3.48
CA SER A 47 -15.32 5.78 3.14
C SER A 47 -16.14 5.10 4.24
N LEU A 48 -15.50 4.37 5.16
CA LEU A 48 -16.15 3.61 6.24
C LEU A 48 -16.50 4.45 7.47
N GLY A 49 -16.10 5.73 7.49
CA GLY A 49 -16.25 6.62 8.64
C GLY A 49 -15.11 6.46 9.65
N THR A 50 -14.54 7.58 10.09
CA THR A 50 -13.39 7.64 11.00
C THR A 50 -13.74 7.42 12.47
N ASN A 51 -15.03 7.27 12.79
CA ASN A 51 -15.57 7.09 14.14
C ASN A 51 -16.10 5.68 14.44
N VAL A 52 -15.56 4.66 13.80
CA VAL A 52 -15.94 3.25 14.03
C VAL A 52 -14.82 2.50 14.74
N LEU A 53 -15.19 1.80 15.81
CA LEU A 53 -14.38 0.79 16.49
C LEU A 53 -14.87 -0.60 16.08
N THR A 54 -13.93 -1.53 15.93
CA THR A 54 -14.22 -2.96 15.71
C THR A 54 -13.77 -3.73 16.93
N VAL A 55 -14.73 -4.40 17.58
CA VAL A 55 -14.46 -5.35 18.65
C VAL A 55 -14.49 -6.75 18.03
N SER A 56 -13.36 -7.44 18.01
CA SER A 56 -13.23 -8.79 17.44
C SER A 56 -12.92 -9.80 18.53
N ILE A 57 -13.60 -10.94 18.50
CA ILE A 57 -13.27 -12.07 19.37
C ILE A 57 -12.12 -12.85 18.74
N THR A 58 -11.02 -13.00 19.47
CA THR A 58 -9.78 -13.64 19.00
C THR A 58 -9.51 -14.97 19.67
N GLY A 59 -10.14 -15.23 20.82
CA GLY A 59 -10.01 -16.50 21.53
C GLY A 59 -10.82 -17.62 20.86
N SER A 60 -10.19 -18.77 20.61
CA SER A 60 -10.82 -19.91 19.93
C SER A 60 -11.92 -20.62 20.73
N ASP A 61 -11.90 -20.49 22.06
CA ASP A 61 -12.83 -21.16 22.99
C ASP A 61 -13.74 -20.16 23.72
N VAL A 62 -13.99 -19.01 23.10
CA VAL A 62 -14.81 -17.93 23.66
C VAL A 62 -16.20 -17.98 23.05
N THR A 63 -17.19 -18.24 23.88
CA THR A 63 -18.60 -18.00 23.54
C THR A 63 -18.90 -16.53 23.78
N PHE A 64 -19.32 -15.82 22.74
CA PHE A 64 -19.73 -14.42 22.83
C PHE A 64 -21.07 -14.25 22.12
N LYS A 65 -22.13 -13.99 22.88
CA LYS A 65 -23.51 -13.99 22.35
C LYS A 65 -24.02 -12.59 22.04
N GLU A 66 -25.13 -12.53 21.31
CA GLU A 66 -25.81 -11.26 20.99
C GLU A 66 -26.16 -10.44 22.25
N ASP A 67 -26.66 -11.08 23.31
CA ASP A 67 -26.98 -10.39 24.58
C ASP A 67 -25.76 -9.73 25.23
N GLU A 68 -24.59 -10.35 25.09
CA GLU A 68 -23.33 -9.82 25.60
C GLU A 68 -22.81 -8.69 24.72
N ALA A 69 -22.94 -8.82 23.40
CA ALA A 69 -22.66 -7.74 22.45
C ALA A 69 -23.52 -6.51 22.72
N ASN A 70 -24.79 -6.70 23.09
CA ASN A 70 -25.72 -5.61 23.42
C ASN A 70 -25.30 -4.80 24.66
N GLN A 71 -24.52 -5.38 25.58
CA GLN A 71 -23.98 -4.66 26.75
C GLN A 71 -22.95 -3.59 26.36
N ILE A 72 -22.40 -3.64 25.14
CA ILE A 72 -21.47 -2.62 24.61
C ILE A 72 -22.22 -1.32 24.30
N GLN A 73 -23.51 -1.39 23.94
CA GLN A 73 -24.35 -0.21 23.68
C GLN A 73 -24.49 0.69 24.93
N GLU A 74 -24.34 0.13 26.13
CA GLU A 74 -24.43 0.86 27.40
C GLU A 74 -23.14 1.62 27.76
N VAL A 75 -22.05 1.42 27.01
CA VAL A 75 -20.77 2.09 27.26
C VAL A 75 -20.87 3.56 26.87
N ASN A 76 -20.37 4.45 27.73
CA ASN A 76 -20.40 5.89 27.48
C ASN A 76 -19.62 6.25 26.20
N GLY A 77 -20.23 7.05 25.33
CA GLY A 77 -19.67 7.48 24.04
C GLY A 77 -20.03 6.57 22.86
N VAL A 78 -20.73 5.45 23.09
CA VAL A 78 -21.25 4.57 22.03
C VAL A 78 -22.58 5.12 21.51
N GLU A 79 -22.63 5.46 20.22
CA GLU A 79 -23.84 5.91 19.53
C GLU A 79 -24.70 4.70 19.11
N ALA A 80 -24.09 3.72 18.45
CA ALA A 80 -24.78 2.54 17.93
C ALA A 80 -23.82 1.35 17.80
N ILE A 81 -24.34 0.14 17.95
CA ILE A 81 -23.62 -1.10 17.69
C ILE A 81 -24.26 -1.91 16.56
N ALA A 82 -23.44 -2.72 15.90
CA ALA A 82 -23.88 -3.72 14.94
C ALA A 82 -23.08 -5.02 15.17
N PRO A 83 -23.63 -5.98 15.93
CA PRO A 83 -23.07 -7.31 16.05
C PRO A 83 -23.08 -8.01 14.69
N THR A 84 -22.04 -8.79 14.43
CA THR A 84 -21.89 -9.51 13.17
C THR A 84 -21.41 -10.92 13.36
N ILE A 85 -21.93 -11.78 12.49
CA ILE A 85 -21.38 -13.09 12.20
C ILE A 85 -21.00 -13.12 10.73
N SER A 86 -19.82 -13.64 10.42
CA SER A 86 -19.40 -13.80 9.05
C SER A 86 -19.40 -15.28 8.64
N GLY A 87 -19.48 -15.50 7.34
CA GLY A 87 -19.35 -16.83 6.76
C GLY A 87 -19.17 -16.76 5.27
N ARG A 88 -19.05 -17.91 4.62
CA ARG A 88 -19.01 -18.00 3.16
C ARG A 88 -20.18 -18.84 2.68
N VAL A 89 -20.89 -18.34 1.69
CA VAL A 89 -22.07 -19.01 1.14
C VAL A 89 -22.03 -19.01 -0.38
N THR A 90 -22.62 -20.05 -0.97
CA THR A 90 -22.89 -20.08 -2.40
C THR A 90 -24.27 -19.50 -2.64
N VAL A 91 -24.32 -18.43 -3.43
CA VAL A 91 -25.58 -17.81 -3.87
C VAL A 91 -25.83 -18.20 -5.31
N LYS A 92 -27.06 -18.62 -5.61
CA LYS A 92 -27.46 -19.09 -6.93
C LYS A 92 -28.73 -18.39 -7.39
N ASN A 93 -28.72 -17.98 -8.65
CA ASN A 93 -29.89 -17.49 -9.38
C ASN A 93 -29.96 -18.20 -10.74
N GLY A 94 -30.97 -19.05 -10.94
CA GLY A 94 -31.09 -19.85 -12.16
C GLY A 94 -29.87 -20.76 -12.40
N GLN A 95 -29.11 -20.51 -13.46
CA GLN A 95 -27.88 -21.24 -13.79
C GLN A 95 -26.61 -20.56 -13.24
N THR A 96 -26.71 -19.32 -12.79
CA THR A 96 -25.56 -18.54 -12.28
C THR A 96 -25.33 -18.83 -10.81
N ASN A 97 -24.09 -19.10 -10.44
CA ASN A 97 -23.66 -19.25 -9.04
C ASN A 97 -22.47 -18.35 -8.74
N VAL A 98 -22.46 -17.80 -7.53
CA VAL A 98 -21.35 -16.97 -7.03
C VAL A 98 -21.03 -17.39 -5.60
N TYR A 99 -19.75 -17.41 -5.26
CA TYR A 99 -19.28 -17.70 -3.92
C TYR A 99 -18.88 -16.39 -3.25
N VAL A 100 -19.65 -15.98 -2.23
CA VAL A 100 -19.57 -14.63 -1.65
C VAL A 100 -19.47 -14.68 -0.13
N SER A 101 -19.03 -13.57 0.46
CA SER A 101 -19.01 -13.41 1.91
C SER A 101 -20.43 -13.14 2.42
N MET A 102 -20.87 -13.91 3.41
CA MET A 102 -22.11 -13.68 4.13
C MET A 102 -21.83 -12.86 5.39
N ILE A 103 -22.68 -11.87 5.66
CA ILE A 103 -22.67 -11.09 6.89
C ILE A 103 -24.07 -11.17 7.50
N GLY A 104 -24.19 -11.79 8.67
CA GLY A 104 -25.41 -11.73 9.49
C GLY A 104 -25.30 -10.57 10.46
N THR A 105 -26.25 -9.63 10.43
CA THR A 105 -26.18 -8.43 11.28
C THR A 105 -27.56 -7.81 11.54
N THR A 106 -27.61 -6.70 12.26
CA THR A 106 -28.82 -5.95 12.62
C THR A 106 -29.04 -4.74 11.71
N SER A 107 -30.20 -4.09 11.82
CA SER A 107 -30.55 -2.91 11.02
C SER A 107 -29.54 -1.76 11.18
N SER A 108 -28.95 -1.61 12.38
CA SER A 108 -27.95 -0.61 12.73
C SER A 108 -26.69 -0.65 11.87
N TYR A 109 -26.36 -1.80 11.26
CA TYR A 109 -25.15 -1.98 10.46
C TYR A 109 -25.02 -0.97 9.32
N LEU A 110 -26.13 -0.60 8.67
CA LEU A 110 -26.13 0.39 7.59
C LEU A 110 -25.58 1.74 8.06
N ASN A 111 -26.01 2.20 9.24
CA ASN A 111 -25.59 3.47 9.83
C ASN A 111 -24.19 3.37 10.44
N VAL A 112 -23.91 2.30 11.19
CA VAL A 112 -22.62 2.07 11.84
C VAL A 112 -21.49 2.02 10.82
N ARG A 113 -21.71 1.39 9.65
CA ARG A 113 -20.71 1.27 8.58
C ARG A 113 -20.84 2.33 7.49
N ASN A 114 -21.71 3.32 7.68
CA ASN A 114 -21.95 4.42 6.75
C ASN A 114 -22.23 3.95 5.30
N LEU A 115 -23.01 2.87 5.16
CA LEU A 115 -23.34 2.28 3.88
C LEU A 115 -24.56 2.97 3.26
N GLN A 116 -24.60 3.00 1.93
CA GLN A 116 -25.71 3.56 1.17
C GLN A 116 -26.41 2.46 0.35
N LEU A 117 -27.72 2.59 0.20
CA LEU A 117 -28.53 1.70 -0.64
C LEU A 117 -28.61 2.28 -2.04
N GLN A 118 -28.29 1.45 -3.03
CA GLN A 118 -28.57 1.76 -4.43
C GLN A 118 -30.07 1.61 -4.73
N SER A 119 -30.70 0.57 -4.19
CA SER A 119 -32.12 0.29 -4.40
C SER A 119 -32.73 -0.57 -3.28
N GLY A 120 -34.06 -0.51 -3.16
CA GLY A 120 -34.83 -1.27 -2.18
C GLY A 120 -34.70 -0.73 -0.75
N ARG A 121 -34.68 -1.63 0.23
CA ARG A 121 -34.53 -1.34 1.66
C ARG A 121 -33.43 -2.17 2.29
N PHE A 122 -32.89 -1.71 3.41
CA PHE A 122 -32.02 -2.53 4.25
C PHE A 122 -32.83 -3.51 5.11
N ILE A 123 -32.14 -4.37 5.85
CA ILE A 123 -32.76 -5.24 6.86
C ILE A 123 -33.38 -4.39 7.98
N ALA A 124 -34.53 -4.81 8.49
CA ALA A 124 -35.24 -4.18 9.60
C ALA A 124 -35.19 -5.07 10.84
N ASP A 125 -35.43 -4.50 12.02
CA ASP A 125 -35.41 -5.26 13.30
C ASP A 125 -36.44 -6.40 13.29
N LEU A 126 -37.61 -6.14 12.70
CA LEU A 126 -38.65 -7.15 12.54
C LEU A 126 -38.23 -8.34 11.65
N ASP A 127 -37.28 -8.15 10.72
CA ASP A 127 -36.73 -9.25 9.93
C ASP A 127 -35.86 -10.17 10.80
N HIS A 128 -35.12 -9.60 11.76
CA HIS A 128 -34.31 -10.34 12.73
C HIS A 128 -35.19 -11.11 13.72
N GLU A 129 -36.18 -10.45 14.32
CA GLU A 129 -37.14 -11.06 15.26
C GLU A 129 -37.90 -12.23 14.62
N ASN A 130 -38.38 -12.07 13.39
CA ASN A 130 -39.15 -13.10 12.69
C ASN A 130 -38.30 -14.15 11.97
N HIS A 131 -36.96 -14.09 12.08
CA HIS A 131 -36.05 -14.99 11.36
C HIS A 131 -36.32 -15.00 9.84
N SER A 132 -36.58 -13.81 9.30
CA SER A 132 -37.01 -13.64 7.91
C SER A 132 -35.88 -14.03 6.95
N LYS A 133 -36.23 -14.79 5.91
CA LYS A 133 -35.31 -15.18 4.84
C LYS A 133 -35.21 -14.08 3.79
N VAL A 134 -34.67 -12.94 4.21
CA VAL A 134 -34.42 -11.79 3.35
C VAL A 134 -32.92 -11.54 3.21
N ALA A 135 -32.51 -10.94 2.10
CA ALA A 135 -31.11 -10.65 1.82
C ALA A 135 -30.96 -9.26 1.17
N VAL A 136 -29.87 -8.58 1.52
CA VAL A 136 -29.38 -7.38 0.84
C VAL A 136 -28.09 -7.76 0.12
N LEU A 137 -27.97 -7.37 -1.15
CA LEU A 137 -26.82 -7.74 -1.98
C LEU A 137 -25.81 -6.58 -2.06
N GLY A 138 -24.52 -6.90 -2.04
CA GLY A 138 -23.49 -5.97 -2.48
C GLY A 138 -23.55 -5.76 -4.01
N ALA A 139 -23.04 -4.62 -4.48
CA ALA A 139 -23.15 -4.19 -5.88
C ALA A 139 -22.62 -5.25 -6.88
N ASP A 140 -21.44 -5.83 -6.63
CA ASP A 140 -20.85 -6.87 -7.48
C ASP A 140 -21.68 -8.16 -7.46
N THR A 141 -22.18 -8.53 -6.28
CA THR A 141 -23.01 -9.74 -6.14
C THR A 141 -24.31 -9.61 -6.92
N ALA A 142 -24.97 -8.46 -6.84
CA ALA A 142 -26.17 -8.14 -7.61
C ALA A 142 -25.87 -8.19 -9.13
N LYS A 143 -24.80 -7.50 -9.57
CA LYS A 143 -24.39 -7.46 -10.97
C LYS A 143 -24.06 -8.84 -11.53
N ASN A 144 -23.33 -9.67 -10.77
CA ASN A 144 -22.95 -11.00 -11.23
C ASN A 144 -24.13 -11.97 -11.29
N LEU A 145 -25.09 -11.87 -10.36
CA LEU A 145 -26.25 -12.76 -10.31
C LEU A 145 -27.40 -12.36 -11.25
N PHE A 146 -27.58 -11.06 -11.51
CA PHE A 146 -28.74 -10.52 -12.25
C PHE A 146 -28.36 -9.76 -13.51
N GLY A 147 -27.08 -9.46 -13.75
CA GLY A 147 -26.63 -8.70 -14.90
C GLY A 147 -27.17 -7.28 -14.89
N LEU A 148 -28.08 -6.98 -15.83
CA LEU A 148 -28.80 -5.71 -15.95
C LEU A 148 -30.23 -5.76 -15.38
N GLY A 149 -30.67 -6.92 -14.85
CA GLY A 149 -32.00 -7.08 -14.26
C GLY A 149 -32.11 -6.41 -12.88
N ASP A 150 -33.33 -6.06 -12.48
CA ASP A 150 -33.62 -5.55 -11.13
C ASP A 150 -33.66 -6.73 -10.13
N PRO A 151 -32.73 -6.79 -9.17
CA PRO A 151 -32.70 -7.87 -8.20
C PRO A 151 -33.72 -7.71 -7.08
N VAL A 152 -34.27 -6.51 -6.84
CA VAL A 152 -35.14 -6.26 -5.68
C VAL A 152 -36.50 -6.94 -5.86
N GLY A 153 -36.90 -7.73 -4.88
CA GLY A 153 -38.15 -8.49 -4.89
C GLY A 153 -38.01 -9.92 -5.41
N GLU A 154 -36.92 -10.21 -6.12
CA GLU A 154 -36.62 -11.54 -6.65
C GLU A 154 -36.13 -12.51 -5.57
N SER A 155 -36.19 -13.81 -5.88
CA SER A 155 -35.75 -14.88 -4.97
C SER A 155 -34.45 -15.51 -5.44
N ILE A 156 -33.48 -15.64 -4.53
CA ILE A 156 -32.19 -16.30 -4.73
C ILE A 156 -32.07 -17.52 -3.84
N GLN A 157 -31.22 -18.47 -4.20
CA GLN A 157 -30.88 -19.60 -3.34
C GLN A 157 -29.54 -19.36 -2.65
N VAL A 158 -29.54 -19.38 -1.32
CA VAL A 158 -28.33 -19.30 -0.48
C VAL A 158 -28.14 -20.66 0.19
N ASN A 159 -27.07 -21.37 -0.17
CA ASN A 159 -26.82 -22.76 0.25
C ASN A 159 -28.06 -23.67 0.09
N GLY A 160 -28.80 -23.51 -1.01
CA GLY A 160 -30.00 -24.29 -1.34
C GLY A 160 -31.30 -23.84 -0.67
N THR A 161 -31.28 -22.84 0.20
CA THR A 161 -32.49 -22.25 0.80
C THR A 161 -32.89 -20.98 0.05
N SER A 162 -34.19 -20.76 -0.19
CA SER A 162 -34.69 -19.56 -0.88
C SER A 162 -34.75 -18.35 0.05
N TYR A 163 -34.21 -17.22 -0.43
CA TYR A 163 -34.21 -15.90 0.21
C TYR A 163 -34.75 -14.85 -0.75
N LYS A 164 -35.52 -13.90 -0.23
CA LYS A 164 -36.01 -12.75 -1.00
C LYS A 164 -35.02 -11.60 -0.92
N VAL A 165 -34.62 -11.07 -2.07
CA VAL A 165 -33.77 -9.88 -2.12
C VAL A 165 -34.63 -8.64 -1.80
N VAL A 166 -34.23 -7.87 -0.79
CA VAL A 166 -34.98 -6.68 -0.35
C VAL A 166 -34.26 -5.36 -0.66
N GLY A 167 -32.96 -5.41 -0.97
CA GLY A 167 -32.20 -4.23 -1.36
C GLY A 167 -30.83 -4.56 -1.94
N VAL A 168 -30.20 -3.53 -2.50
CA VAL A 168 -28.84 -3.57 -3.05
C VAL A 168 -28.05 -2.39 -2.50
N LEU A 169 -26.83 -2.64 -2.06
CA LEU A 169 -25.91 -1.60 -1.61
C LEU A 169 -25.28 -0.87 -2.79
N GLU A 170 -25.02 0.42 -2.62
CA GLU A 170 -24.17 1.18 -3.53
C GLU A 170 -22.74 0.63 -3.48
N SER A 171 -22.06 0.62 -4.62
CA SER A 171 -20.67 0.16 -4.69
C SER A 171 -19.77 1.10 -3.89
N VAL A 172 -19.02 0.54 -2.94
CA VAL A 172 -18.07 1.30 -2.13
C VAL A 172 -16.69 1.39 -2.80
N GLY A 173 -16.60 0.87 -4.03
CA GLY A 173 -15.39 0.80 -4.84
C GLY A 173 -14.56 -0.45 -4.53
N SER A 174 -14.13 -1.13 -5.59
CA SER A 174 -13.20 -2.26 -5.52
C SER A 174 -11.77 -1.78 -5.81
N SER A 175 -10.85 -1.90 -4.86
CA SER A 175 -9.41 -1.87 -5.15
C SER A 175 -8.78 -3.12 -4.55
N LEU A 176 -8.05 -3.88 -5.39
CA LEU A 176 -7.29 -5.07 -4.99
C LEU A 176 -8.11 -6.21 -4.34
N GLY A 177 -9.22 -6.62 -4.97
CA GLY A 177 -9.82 -7.94 -4.73
C GLY A 177 -10.41 -8.18 -3.33
N THR A 178 -10.50 -7.14 -2.49
CA THR A 178 -11.15 -7.24 -1.17
C THR A 178 -12.63 -6.88 -1.28
N SER A 179 -13.38 -7.96 -1.38
CA SER A 179 -14.82 -8.25 -1.40
C SER A 179 -15.81 -7.41 -0.55
N GLY A 180 -15.69 -6.09 -0.46
CA GLY A 180 -16.76 -5.25 0.12
C GLY A 180 -18.08 -5.38 -0.67
N ASP A 181 -17.97 -5.41 -2.00
CA ASP A 181 -19.12 -5.48 -2.92
C ASP A 181 -19.54 -6.94 -3.26
N SER A 182 -18.66 -7.91 -3.00
CA SER A 182 -18.91 -9.35 -3.16
C SER A 182 -19.45 -9.97 -1.86
N THR A 183 -20.54 -9.39 -1.35
CA THR A 183 -21.20 -9.81 -0.11
C THR A 183 -22.70 -10.00 -0.24
N ILE A 184 -23.26 -10.82 0.65
CA ILE A 184 -24.68 -10.93 0.95
C ILE A 184 -24.90 -10.65 2.43
N ILE A 185 -25.78 -9.70 2.74
CA ILE A 185 -26.13 -9.33 4.10
C ILE A 185 -27.51 -9.91 4.43
N VAL A 186 -27.63 -10.56 5.57
CA VAL A 186 -28.87 -11.18 6.06
C VAL A 186 -29.12 -10.75 7.52
N PRO A 187 -30.37 -10.87 8.03
CA PRO A 187 -30.63 -10.66 9.45
C PRO A 187 -29.75 -11.59 10.31
N LEU A 188 -29.30 -11.10 11.47
CA LEU A 188 -28.36 -11.80 12.35
C LEU A 188 -28.85 -13.20 12.73
N SER A 189 -30.11 -13.34 13.13
CA SER A 189 -30.74 -14.62 13.46
C SER A 189 -30.69 -15.63 12.30
N THR A 190 -30.86 -15.14 11.07
CA THR A 190 -30.76 -15.96 9.86
C THR A 190 -29.31 -16.29 9.49
N GLY A 191 -28.39 -15.34 9.72
CA GLY A 191 -26.94 -15.53 9.57
C GLY A 191 -26.38 -16.59 10.51
N GLN A 192 -26.78 -16.57 11.78
CA GLN A 192 -26.43 -17.59 12.78
C GLN A 192 -26.81 -19.00 12.32
N ARG A 193 -28.01 -19.15 11.74
CA ARG A 193 -28.45 -20.43 11.17
C ARG A 193 -27.62 -20.86 9.96
N LEU A 194 -27.22 -19.91 9.10
CA LEU A 194 -26.38 -20.21 7.93
C LEU A 194 -24.95 -20.59 8.34
N ALA A 195 -24.40 -19.95 9.36
CA ALA A 195 -23.07 -20.21 9.90
C ALA A 195 -23.02 -21.40 10.87
N SER A 196 -24.18 -21.91 11.30
CA SER A 196 -24.30 -22.98 12.30
C SER A 196 -23.64 -22.65 13.65
N THR A 197 -23.60 -21.37 14.02
CA THR A 197 -23.17 -20.91 15.35
C THR A 197 -23.99 -19.69 15.78
N THR A 198 -24.18 -19.55 17.09
CA THR A 198 -24.78 -18.35 17.71
C THR A 198 -23.74 -17.34 18.17
N ASP A 199 -22.47 -17.69 18.07
CA ASP A 199 -21.37 -16.85 18.54
C ASP A 199 -21.15 -15.67 17.58
N ILE A 200 -21.04 -14.48 18.16
CA ILE A 200 -20.74 -13.23 17.48
C ILE A 200 -19.22 -13.15 17.31
N GLU A 201 -18.79 -12.95 16.07
CA GLU A 201 -17.37 -12.87 15.73
C GLU A 201 -16.83 -11.46 15.97
N SER A 202 -17.62 -10.45 15.59
CA SER A 202 -17.23 -9.06 15.79
C SER A 202 -18.43 -8.13 15.98
N VAL A 203 -18.20 -7.02 16.67
CA VAL A 203 -19.18 -5.95 16.88
C VAL A 203 -18.57 -4.67 16.33
N TYR A 204 -19.25 -4.07 15.36
CA TYR A 204 -18.92 -2.73 14.92
C TYR A 204 -19.61 -1.74 15.85
N VAL A 205 -18.85 -0.74 16.31
CA VAL A 205 -19.30 0.23 17.30
C VAL A 205 -19.06 1.63 16.73
N LYS A 206 -20.14 2.37 16.52
CA LYS A 206 -20.09 3.78 16.14
C LYS A 206 -19.98 4.64 17.38
N VAL A 207 -18.97 5.50 17.39
CA VAL A 207 -18.68 6.43 18.49
C VAL A 207 -19.27 7.80 18.16
N GLU A 208 -19.89 8.47 19.14
CA GLU A 208 -20.56 9.76 18.95
C GLU A 208 -19.62 10.85 18.38
N ASN A 209 -18.33 10.81 18.73
CA ASN A 209 -17.35 11.79 18.29
C ASN A 209 -15.94 11.18 18.15
N GLU A 210 -15.21 11.60 17.12
CA GLU A 210 -13.84 11.15 16.89
C GLU A 210 -12.88 11.46 18.05
N ASN A 211 -13.10 12.58 18.74
CA ASN A 211 -12.24 13.03 19.83
C ASN A 211 -12.30 12.11 21.06
N ILE A 212 -13.39 11.34 21.22
CA ILE A 212 -13.58 10.44 22.36
C ILE A 212 -13.33 8.98 21.99
N ILE A 213 -12.93 8.66 20.76
CA ILE A 213 -12.68 7.27 20.31
C ILE A 213 -11.71 6.54 21.24
N THR A 214 -10.56 7.15 21.54
CA THR A 214 -9.54 6.51 22.39
C THR A 214 -10.05 6.28 23.81
N PHE A 215 -10.86 7.22 24.34
CA PHE A 215 -11.47 7.08 25.66
C PHE A 215 -12.53 5.96 25.65
N THR A 216 -13.41 5.96 24.66
CA THR A 216 -14.48 4.97 24.48
C THR A 216 -13.90 3.57 24.24
N SER A 217 -12.82 3.44 23.45
CA SER A 217 -12.11 2.18 23.22
C SER A 217 -11.65 1.55 24.53
N ARG A 218 -11.06 2.34 25.44
CA ARG A 218 -10.63 1.84 26.76
C ARG A 218 -11.80 1.41 27.64
N LEU A 219 -12.93 2.11 27.57
CA LEU A 219 -14.13 1.71 28.30
C LEU A 219 -14.71 0.40 27.74
N ILE A 220 -14.69 0.23 26.41
CA ILE A 220 -15.09 -1.01 25.75
C ILE A 220 -14.13 -2.14 26.14
N GLU A 221 -12.81 -1.91 26.15
CA GLU A 221 -11.82 -2.90 26.61
C GLU A 221 -12.11 -3.33 28.06
N GLN A 222 -12.35 -2.38 28.97
CA GLN A 222 -12.70 -2.68 30.35
C GLN A 222 -14.00 -3.49 30.44
N ARG A 223 -15.02 -3.13 29.65
CA ARG A 223 -16.29 -3.88 29.59
C ARG A 223 -16.06 -5.29 29.05
N MET A 224 -15.29 -5.45 27.98
CA MET A 224 -14.97 -6.73 27.36
C MET A 224 -14.14 -7.63 28.29
N SER A 225 -13.23 -7.09 29.09
CA SER A 225 -12.54 -7.88 30.11
C SER A 225 -13.48 -8.48 31.17
N THR A 226 -14.64 -7.87 31.39
CA THR A 226 -15.65 -8.38 32.33
C THR A 226 -16.51 -9.46 31.68
N ILE A 227 -16.80 -9.32 30.38
CA ILE A 227 -17.66 -10.25 29.62
C ILE A 227 -16.88 -11.50 29.21
N VAL A 228 -15.73 -11.31 28.56
CA VAL A 228 -14.96 -12.35 27.87
C VAL A 228 -13.70 -12.77 28.66
N GLY A 229 -13.35 -12.02 29.71
CA GLY A 229 -12.24 -12.34 30.60
C GLY A 229 -10.88 -11.86 30.08
N ALA A 230 -10.01 -12.81 29.72
CA ALA A 230 -8.62 -12.54 29.39
C ALA A 230 -8.46 -11.57 28.21
N ALA A 231 -7.46 -10.69 28.26
CA ALA A 231 -7.20 -9.70 27.22
C ALA A 231 -6.85 -10.32 25.85
N ASP A 232 -6.37 -11.57 25.82
CA ASP A 232 -6.04 -12.27 24.57
C ASP A 232 -7.28 -12.79 23.82
N ASN A 233 -8.44 -12.78 24.48
CA ASN A 233 -9.69 -13.32 23.94
C ASN A 233 -10.45 -12.32 23.05
N TYR A 234 -10.11 -11.03 23.12
CA TYR A 234 -10.74 -10.01 22.30
C TYR A 234 -9.72 -8.95 21.87
N SER A 235 -10.05 -8.21 20.82
CA SER A 235 -9.29 -7.03 20.41
C SER A 235 -10.26 -5.90 20.10
N VAL A 236 -9.92 -4.69 20.55
CA VAL A 236 -10.61 -3.46 20.16
C VAL A 236 -9.66 -2.69 19.27
N SER A 237 -10.08 -2.45 18.03
CA SER A 237 -9.27 -1.73 17.06
C SER A 237 -10.08 -0.60 16.45
N SER A 238 -9.44 0.56 16.33
CA SER A 238 -10.00 1.66 15.56
C SER A 238 -9.53 1.58 14.12
N GLN A 239 -10.29 2.25 13.26
CA GLN A 239 -9.91 2.45 11.87
C GLN A 239 -8.54 3.15 11.73
N LYS A 240 -8.19 4.01 12.69
CA LYS A 240 -6.89 4.69 12.78
C LYS A 240 -5.75 3.72 13.07
N ASP A 241 -5.94 2.74 13.95
CA ASP A 241 -4.92 1.75 14.27
C ASP A 241 -4.56 0.91 13.04
N LEU A 242 -5.57 0.58 12.21
CA LEU A 242 -5.36 -0.11 10.94
C LEU A 242 -4.55 0.74 9.95
N MET A 243 -4.84 2.04 9.85
CA MET A 243 -4.07 2.96 9.02
C MET A 243 -2.62 3.10 9.50
N GLU A 244 -2.40 3.19 10.81
CA GLU A 244 -1.06 3.28 11.39
C GLU A 244 -0.28 1.99 11.18
N ALA A 245 -0.91 0.83 11.33
CA ALA A 245 -0.32 -0.47 11.03
C ALA A 245 0.07 -0.60 9.55
N ALA A 246 -0.85 -0.26 8.63
CA ALA A 246 -0.57 -0.28 7.19
C ALA A 246 0.57 0.69 6.81
N SER A 247 0.57 1.90 7.40
CA SER A 247 1.64 2.89 7.22
C SER A 247 2.98 2.37 7.75
N SER A 248 2.99 1.69 8.90
CA SER A 248 4.19 1.08 9.48
C SER A 248 4.75 -0.04 8.61
N VAL A 249 3.90 -0.91 8.08
CA VAL A 249 4.30 -1.97 7.13
C VAL A 249 4.87 -1.34 5.85
N ASN A 250 4.20 -0.36 5.26
CA ASN A 250 4.68 0.33 4.06
C ASN A 250 5.99 1.07 4.29
N LYS A 251 6.19 1.66 5.48
CA LYS A 251 7.46 2.28 5.88
C LYS A 251 8.57 1.24 5.98
N THR A 252 8.30 0.09 6.59
CA THR A 252 9.26 -1.03 6.72
C THR A 252 9.64 -1.58 5.35
N MET A 253 8.65 -1.83 4.48
CA MET A 253 8.88 -2.26 3.11
C MET A 253 9.69 -1.22 2.33
N THR A 254 9.38 0.07 2.49
CA THR A 254 10.15 1.17 1.90
C THR A 254 11.60 1.15 2.35
N PHE A 255 11.89 0.87 3.63
CA PHE A 255 13.27 0.75 4.10
C PHE A 255 14.01 -0.46 3.51
N MET A 256 13.36 -1.63 3.45
CA MET A 256 13.95 -2.83 2.86
C MET A 256 14.29 -2.63 1.38
N LEU A 257 13.35 -2.06 0.63
CA LEU A 257 13.51 -1.76 -0.80
C LEU A 257 14.49 -0.60 -1.04
N GLY A 258 14.49 0.41 -0.17
CA GLY A 258 15.50 1.47 -0.18
C GLY A 258 16.91 0.93 0.08
N GLY A 259 17.05 -0.03 0.98
CA GLY A 259 18.31 -0.73 1.25
C GLY A 259 18.83 -1.50 0.05
N SER A 260 17.98 -2.29 -0.62
CA SER A 260 18.38 -3.03 -1.83
C SER A 260 18.76 -2.09 -2.98
N ALA A 261 18.08 -0.95 -3.10
CA ALA A 261 18.45 0.06 -4.06
C ALA A 261 19.74 0.80 -3.71
N ALA A 262 20.00 1.09 -2.43
CA ALA A 262 21.26 1.66 -1.98
C ALA A 262 22.45 0.75 -2.35
N ILE A 263 22.30 -0.57 -2.20
CA ILE A 263 23.29 -1.55 -2.66
C ILE A 263 23.47 -1.47 -4.19
N SER A 264 22.37 -1.38 -4.95
CA SER A 264 22.43 -1.24 -6.41
C SER A 264 23.17 0.04 -6.85
N LEU A 265 22.94 1.13 -6.13
CA LEU A 265 23.63 2.41 -6.32
C LEU A 265 25.12 2.32 -5.97
N ILE A 266 25.50 1.59 -4.92
CA ILE A 266 26.90 1.31 -4.59
C ILE A 266 27.58 0.54 -5.72
N VAL A 267 26.94 -0.50 -6.26
CA VAL A 267 27.46 -1.26 -7.41
C VAL A 267 27.63 -0.35 -8.64
N GLY A 268 26.65 0.52 -8.91
CA GLY A 268 26.76 1.55 -9.94
C GLY A 268 27.93 2.52 -9.70
N GLY A 269 28.12 2.94 -8.44
CA GLY A 269 29.25 3.77 -8.01
C GLY A 269 30.61 3.12 -8.23
N ILE A 270 30.75 1.82 -7.90
CA ILE A 270 31.97 1.05 -8.19
C ILE A 270 32.23 1.03 -9.71
N GLY A 271 31.18 0.92 -10.53
CA GLY A 271 31.27 1.05 -11.98
C GLY A 271 31.87 2.39 -12.41
N ILE A 272 31.41 3.51 -11.83
CA ILE A 272 31.97 4.86 -12.06
C ILE A 272 33.45 4.87 -11.69
N MET A 273 33.80 4.38 -10.50
CA MET A 273 35.17 4.38 -10.02
C MET A 273 36.10 3.64 -11.00
N ASN A 274 35.72 2.43 -11.43
CA ASN A 274 36.53 1.61 -12.32
C ASN A 274 36.73 2.28 -13.68
N ILE A 275 35.67 2.83 -14.25
CA ILE A 275 35.73 3.49 -15.55
C ILE A 275 36.53 4.78 -15.48
N MET A 276 36.44 5.52 -14.37
CA MET A 276 37.26 6.69 -14.14
C MET A 276 38.74 6.32 -13.95
N LEU A 277 39.06 5.22 -13.26
CA LEU A 277 40.46 4.75 -13.14
C LEU A 277 41.05 4.39 -14.51
N VAL A 278 40.30 3.67 -15.35
CA VAL A 278 40.72 3.37 -16.72
C VAL A 278 40.90 4.65 -17.54
N SER A 279 39.96 5.60 -17.42
CA SER A 279 40.02 6.88 -18.14
C SER A 279 41.21 7.74 -17.70
N VAL A 280 41.61 7.68 -16.42
CA VAL A 280 42.82 8.34 -15.92
C VAL A 280 44.07 7.71 -16.53
N SER A 281 44.12 6.37 -16.62
CA SER A 281 45.23 5.66 -17.25
C SER A 281 45.36 6.00 -18.74
N GLU A 282 44.25 5.95 -19.48
CA GLU A 282 44.21 6.30 -20.92
C GLU A 282 44.61 7.76 -21.18
N ARG A 283 44.32 8.66 -20.24
CA ARG A 283 44.60 10.11 -20.37
C ARG A 283 45.84 10.56 -19.59
N THR A 284 46.69 9.62 -19.14
CA THR A 284 47.88 9.93 -18.31
C THR A 284 48.77 10.99 -18.95
N LYS A 285 49.08 10.84 -20.25
CA LYS A 285 49.92 11.77 -21.01
C LYS A 285 49.28 13.16 -21.14
N GLU A 286 47.98 13.24 -21.38
CA GLU A 286 47.21 14.50 -21.43
C GLU A 286 47.27 15.24 -20.08
N ILE A 287 47.12 14.51 -18.97
CA ILE A 287 47.20 15.06 -17.60
C ILE A 287 48.63 15.56 -17.31
N GLY A 288 49.65 14.81 -17.73
CA GLY A 288 51.06 15.18 -17.60
C GLY A 288 51.39 16.50 -18.30
N ILE A 289 50.94 16.66 -19.55
CA ILE A 289 51.11 17.90 -20.33
C ILE A 289 50.44 19.08 -19.62
N ARG A 290 49.20 18.92 -19.13
CA ARG A 290 48.51 20.00 -18.38
C ARG A 290 49.27 20.43 -17.14
N LYS A 291 49.82 19.49 -16.39
CA LYS A 291 50.61 19.80 -15.19
C LYS A 291 51.94 20.44 -15.53
N ALA A 292 52.61 20.02 -16.61
CA ALA A 292 53.84 20.63 -17.07
C ALA A 292 53.66 22.10 -17.47
N ILE A 293 52.48 22.46 -17.99
CA ILE A 293 52.09 23.84 -18.33
C ILE A 293 51.56 24.62 -17.09
N GLY A 294 51.56 24.00 -15.90
CA GLY A 294 51.26 24.69 -14.63
C GLY A 294 49.87 24.44 -14.03
N ALA A 295 49.10 23.45 -14.50
CA ALA A 295 47.82 23.11 -13.88
C ALA A 295 47.99 22.64 -12.42
N LYS A 296 47.35 23.33 -11.47
CA LYS A 296 47.35 22.95 -10.05
C LYS A 296 46.64 21.61 -9.83
N ARG A 297 47.05 20.87 -8.80
CA ARG A 297 46.42 19.59 -8.41
C ARG A 297 44.90 19.72 -8.24
N GLY A 298 44.44 20.80 -7.62
CA GLY A 298 43.02 21.09 -7.43
C GLY A 298 42.23 21.20 -8.74
N ASN A 299 42.82 21.73 -9.81
CA ASN A 299 42.15 21.87 -11.11
C ASN A 299 41.91 20.50 -11.75
N ILE A 300 42.89 19.60 -11.66
CA ILE A 300 42.76 18.22 -12.16
C ILE A 300 41.74 17.44 -11.33
N LEU A 301 41.79 17.59 -10.00
CA LEU A 301 40.85 16.94 -9.09
C LEU A 301 39.40 17.38 -9.39
N LEU A 302 39.16 18.70 -9.48
CA LEU A 302 37.84 19.25 -9.77
C LEU A 302 37.33 18.79 -11.14
N GLN A 303 38.20 18.72 -12.15
CA GLN A 303 37.84 18.27 -13.49
C GLN A 303 37.27 16.85 -13.49
N PHE A 304 38.00 15.89 -12.89
CA PHE A 304 37.56 14.50 -12.83
C PHE A 304 36.35 14.32 -11.91
N LEU A 305 36.28 15.06 -10.81
CA LEU A 305 35.11 15.05 -9.92
C LEU A 305 33.84 15.53 -10.64
N ILE A 306 33.93 16.63 -11.39
CA ILE A 306 32.82 17.12 -12.22
C ILE A 306 32.40 16.07 -13.25
N GLU A 307 33.35 15.35 -13.85
CA GLU A 307 33.05 14.29 -14.82
C GLU A 307 32.25 13.13 -14.19
N SER A 308 32.62 12.69 -12.98
CA SER A 308 31.85 11.70 -12.21
C SER A 308 30.47 12.20 -11.79
N VAL A 309 30.37 13.45 -11.33
CA VAL A 309 29.09 14.04 -10.92
C VAL A 309 28.16 14.21 -12.13
N VAL A 310 28.67 14.64 -13.29
CA VAL A 310 27.87 14.77 -14.52
C VAL A 310 27.35 13.41 -14.98
N LEU A 311 28.18 12.36 -14.96
CA LEU A 311 27.73 10.99 -15.27
C LEU A 311 26.63 10.52 -14.31
N SER A 312 26.77 10.83 -13.02
CA SER A 312 25.81 10.43 -11.99
C SER A 312 24.51 11.24 -12.04
N ALA A 313 24.60 12.52 -12.42
CA ALA A 313 23.45 13.39 -12.64
C ALA A 313 22.66 12.93 -13.86
N LEU A 314 23.34 12.61 -14.97
CA LEU A 314 22.69 12.08 -16.18
C LEU A 314 22.05 10.72 -15.92
N GLY A 315 22.78 9.80 -15.28
CA GLY A 315 22.23 8.50 -14.89
C GLY A 315 21.04 8.63 -13.93
N GLY A 316 21.12 9.56 -12.97
CA GLY A 316 20.02 9.85 -12.04
C GLY A 316 18.79 10.44 -12.73
N LEU A 317 18.95 11.44 -13.60
CA LEU A 317 17.85 12.03 -14.37
C LEU A 317 17.17 11.01 -15.28
N ILE A 318 17.97 10.21 -16.00
CA ILE A 318 17.44 9.14 -16.86
C ILE A 318 16.75 8.08 -16.01
N GLY A 319 17.32 7.71 -14.87
CA GLY A 319 16.71 6.80 -13.90
C GLY A 319 15.38 7.31 -13.37
N VAL A 320 15.26 8.61 -13.08
CA VAL A 320 13.99 9.24 -12.69
C VAL A 320 12.96 9.14 -13.81
N GLY A 321 13.33 9.54 -15.03
CA GLY A 321 12.43 9.45 -16.18
C GLY A 321 11.95 8.03 -16.44
N ILE A 322 12.87 7.06 -16.46
CA ILE A 322 12.55 5.64 -16.64
C ILE A 322 11.68 5.14 -15.48
N GLY A 323 11.99 5.49 -14.23
CA GLY A 323 11.19 5.09 -13.07
C GLY A 323 9.74 5.56 -13.16
N VAL A 324 9.52 6.82 -13.54
CA VAL A 324 8.17 7.39 -13.72
C VAL A 324 7.43 6.68 -14.86
N ILE A 325 8.07 6.50 -16.02
CA ILE A 325 7.46 5.81 -17.17
C ILE A 325 7.12 4.36 -16.80
N SER A 326 8.02 3.67 -16.12
CA SER A 326 7.82 2.28 -15.67
C SER A 326 6.64 2.15 -14.73
N ALA A 327 6.50 3.09 -13.77
CA ALA A 327 5.36 3.14 -12.87
C ALA A 327 4.05 3.41 -13.63
N GLN A 328 4.03 4.31 -14.61
CA GLN A 328 2.84 4.53 -15.45
C GLN A 328 2.43 3.28 -16.23
N ILE A 329 3.39 2.59 -16.84
CA ILE A 329 3.12 1.33 -17.55
C ILE A 329 2.55 0.28 -16.59
N PHE A 330 3.09 0.18 -15.37
CA PHE A 330 2.60 -0.72 -14.35
C PHE A 330 1.16 -0.39 -13.92
N THR A 331 0.83 0.89 -13.78
CA THR A 331 -0.53 1.37 -13.48
C THR A 331 -1.51 0.90 -14.56
N LEU A 332 -1.15 1.11 -15.84
CA LEU A 332 -2.00 0.74 -16.98
C LEU A 332 -2.18 -0.78 -17.11
N ALA A 333 -1.14 -1.56 -16.79
CA ALA A 333 -1.19 -3.01 -16.88
C ALA A 333 -2.00 -3.67 -15.74
N THR A 334 -1.99 -3.08 -14.54
CA THR A 334 -2.57 -3.70 -13.34
C THR A 334 -3.84 -3.01 -12.83
N GLY A 335 -4.15 -1.80 -13.30
CA GLY A 335 -5.24 -0.98 -12.76
C GLY A 335 -4.96 -0.45 -11.34
N THR A 336 -3.75 -0.64 -10.80
CA THR A 336 -3.40 -0.24 -9.43
C THR A 336 -3.17 1.26 -9.34
N THR A 337 -3.70 1.93 -8.31
CA THR A 337 -3.39 3.33 -8.02
C THR A 337 -1.96 3.49 -7.55
N ILE A 338 -1.19 4.35 -8.22
CA ILE A 338 0.18 4.70 -7.84
C ILE A 338 0.22 6.16 -7.41
N ALA A 339 0.96 6.47 -6.34
CA ALA A 339 1.18 7.85 -5.89
C ALA A 339 2.64 8.26 -6.16
N TYR A 340 2.83 9.37 -6.86
CA TYR A 340 4.16 9.93 -7.11
C TYR A 340 4.56 10.88 -5.99
N SER A 341 5.70 10.63 -5.36
CA SER A 341 6.29 11.55 -4.38
C SER A 341 7.46 12.31 -4.98
N VAL A 342 7.26 13.62 -5.19
CA VAL A 342 8.31 14.55 -5.58
C VAL A 342 9.50 14.54 -4.61
N PRO A 343 9.29 14.52 -3.27
CA PRO A 343 10.39 14.37 -2.31
C PRO A 343 11.26 13.14 -2.57
N VAL A 344 10.65 12.00 -2.90
CA VAL A 344 11.39 10.76 -3.15
C VAL A 344 12.22 10.87 -4.43
N MET A 345 11.65 11.41 -5.50
CA MET A 345 12.40 11.63 -6.76
C MET A 345 13.61 12.56 -6.53
N LEU A 346 13.43 13.63 -5.75
CA LEU A 346 14.52 14.54 -5.39
C LEU A 346 15.58 13.86 -4.52
N VAL A 347 15.19 13.07 -3.52
CA VAL A 347 16.12 12.34 -2.65
C VAL A 347 16.89 11.28 -3.45
N SER A 348 16.24 10.52 -4.32
CA SER A 348 16.90 9.52 -5.17
C SER A 348 17.90 10.16 -6.14
N PHE A 349 17.53 11.30 -6.73
CA PHE A 349 18.44 12.08 -7.58
C PHE A 349 19.62 12.66 -6.79
N ALA A 350 19.37 13.28 -5.63
CA ALA A 350 20.43 13.81 -4.77
C ALA A 350 21.39 12.70 -4.31
N PHE A 351 20.86 11.52 -4.00
CA PHE A 351 21.66 10.37 -3.61
C PHE A 351 22.57 9.88 -4.76
N SER A 352 22.11 9.91 -6.01
CA SER A 352 22.97 9.56 -7.15
C SER A 352 24.16 10.52 -7.29
N LEU A 353 23.96 11.82 -7.02
CA LEU A 353 25.05 12.80 -7.01
C LEU A 353 26.07 12.50 -5.91
N VAL A 354 25.61 12.15 -4.70
CA VAL A 354 26.48 11.78 -3.58
C VAL A 354 27.33 10.56 -3.93
N VAL A 355 26.74 9.53 -4.53
CA VAL A 355 27.46 8.35 -5.01
C VAL A 355 28.53 8.75 -6.04
N GLY A 356 28.18 9.63 -6.98
CA GLY A 356 29.10 10.17 -7.97
C GLY A 356 30.31 10.89 -7.36
N VAL A 357 30.09 11.66 -6.30
CA VAL A 357 31.17 12.32 -5.55
C VAL A 357 32.04 11.28 -4.85
N ILE A 358 31.45 10.39 -4.04
CA ILE A 358 32.20 9.42 -3.22
C ILE A 358 33.11 8.54 -4.10
N PHE A 359 32.55 7.95 -5.15
CA PHE A 359 33.30 7.06 -6.03
C PHE A 359 34.17 7.79 -7.06
N GLY A 360 33.91 9.08 -7.32
CA GLY A 360 34.74 9.94 -8.17
C GLY A 360 35.98 10.51 -7.48
N VAL A 361 35.94 10.69 -6.15
CA VAL A 361 37.06 11.28 -5.39
C VAL A 361 38.34 10.46 -5.49
N PHE A 362 38.26 9.14 -5.37
CA PHE A 362 39.45 8.27 -5.43
C PHE A 362 40.21 8.39 -6.77
N PRO A 363 39.60 8.16 -7.94
CA PRO A 363 40.28 8.32 -9.23
C PRO A 363 40.72 9.77 -9.50
N ALA A 364 39.90 10.76 -9.13
CA ALA A 364 40.26 12.16 -9.27
C ALA A 364 41.51 12.53 -8.46
N ASN A 365 41.61 12.02 -7.23
CA ASN A 365 42.78 12.20 -6.38
C ASN A 365 44.02 11.53 -6.99
N LYS A 366 43.87 10.29 -7.51
CA LYS A 366 44.94 9.57 -8.20
C LYS A 366 45.48 10.36 -9.40
N ALA A 367 44.59 10.87 -10.26
CA ALA A 367 44.96 11.73 -11.39
C ALA A 367 45.68 13.02 -10.94
N SER A 368 45.16 13.66 -9.89
CA SER A 368 45.73 14.90 -9.35
C SER A 368 47.12 14.72 -8.73
N LYS A 369 47.54 13.48 -8.42
CA LYS A 369 48.85 13.16 -7.83
C LYS A 369 49.89 12.65 -8.83
N LEU A 370 49.53 12.41 -10.09
CA LEU A 370 50.48 12.00 -11.14
C LEU A 370 51.68 12.95 -11.28
N ASP A 371 52.89 12.42 -11.35
CA ASP A 371 54.10 13.21 -11.60
C ASP A 371 54.17 13.59 -13.10
N PRO A 372 54.36 14.88 -13.46
CA PRO A 372 54.44 15.31 -14.86
C PRO A 372 55.51 14.56 -15.66
N ILE A 373 56.65 14.26 -15.04
CA ILE A 373 57.80 13.62 -15.70
C ILE A 373 57.46 12.16 -16.01
N GLN A 374 56.88 11.44 -15.05
CA GLN A 374 56.46 10.05 -15.23
C GLN A 374 55.31 9.94 -16.23
N ALA A 375 54.36 10.88 -16.20
CA ALA A 375 53.20 10.87 -17.08
C ALA A 375 53.55 11.13 -18.56
N LEU A 376 54.60 11.90 -18.84
CA LEU A 376 55.08 12.16 -20.21
C LEU A 376 55.90 11.01 -20.79
N ARG A 377 56.49 10.18 -19.91
CA ARG A 377 57.30 9.02 -20.25
C ARG A 377 56.50 7.73 -20.45
N TYR A 378 55.20 7.79 -20.14
CA TYR A 378 54.24 6.71 -20.34
C TYR A 378 53.91 6.61 -21.84
N GLU A 379 54.10 5.43 -22.44
CA GLU A 379 53.68 5.12 -23.82
C GLU A 379 52.18 4.83 -23.91
#